data_AF-A0A258E6T5-F1
#
_entry.id   AF-A0A258E6T5-F1
#
_cell.length_a   1.000
_cell.length_b   1.000
_cell.length_c   1.000
_cell.angle_alpha   90.00
_cell.angle_beta   90.00
_cell.angle_gamma   90.00
#
_symmetry.space_group_name_H-M   'P 1'
#
loop_
_entity.id
_entity.type
_entity.pdbx_description
1 polymer ?
#
loop_
_entity_poly.entity_id
_entity_poly.type
_entity_poly.pdbx_seq_one_letter_code
_entity_poly.pdbx_strand_id
1 'polypeptide(L)'
;RDLLVPSNAPGLPREALAGLAMPVLAMTGEHDTPWRKACAAALAATAPRARLALVPDAGHLANADNPAVFNTLIRDFLRPRSPATTRPRP
;
A
#
# COMPACT_ATOMS: atom_id res chain seq x y z
N ARG A 1 -3.18 -18.34 10.08
CA ARG A 1 -3.61 -18.71 8.70
C ARG A 1 -2.69 -18.08 7.64
N ASP A 2 -1.89 -17.07 7.99
CA ASP A 2 -0.45 -17.07 7.63
C ASP A 2 0.24 -18.02 8.63
N LEU A 3 1.05 -19.01 8.25
CA LEU A 3 2.47 -18.81 7.99
C LEU A 3 3.12 -19.96 7.16
N LEU A 4 2.36 -20.89 6.57
CA LEU A 4 2.96 -22.10 5.94
C LEU A 4 2.29 -22.57 4.64
N VAL A 5 1.33 -21.82 4.08
CA VAL A 5 0.56 -22.27 2.91
C VAL A 5 0.53 -21.17 1.85
N PRO A 6 0.71 -21.49 0.56
CA PRO A 6 0.44 -20.57 -0.54
C PRO A 6 -1.01 -20.07 -0.44
N SER A 7 -1.19 -18.76 -0.29
CA SER A 7 -2.50 -18.15 -0.40
C SER A 7 -2.76 -17.74 -1.84
N ASN A 8 -3.98 -17.98 -2.33
CA ASN A 8 -4.42 -17.46 -3.62
C ASN A 8 -4.43 -15.93 -3.61
N ALA A 9 -4.39 -15.32 -4.81
CA ALA A 9 -4.57 -13.88 -5.00
C ALA A 9 -5.69 -13.38 -4.08
N PRO A 10 -5.51 -12.24 -3.37
CA PRO A 10 -6.61 -11.66 -2.61
C PRO A 10 -7.81 -11.59 -3.56
N GLY A 11 -8.94 -12.16 -3.15
CA GLY A 11 -10.14 -12.32 -3.98
C GLY A 11 -10.83 -11.01 -4.37
N LEU A 12 -10.07 -9.91 -4.41
CA LEU A 12 -10.50 -8.62 -4.89
C LEU A 12 -10.34 -8.61 -6.41
N PRO A 13 -11.43 -8.62 -7.18
CA PRO A 13 -11.36 -8.54 -8.63
C PRO A 13 -10.66 -7.24 -9.04
N ARG A 14 -9.85 -7.31 -10.11
CA ARG A 14 -9.06 -6.19 -10.62
C ARG A 14 -9.94 -4.96 -10.88
N GLU A 15 -11.15 -5.18 -11.34
CA GLU A 15 -12.16 -4.18 -11.65
C GLU A 15 -12.57 -3.39 -10.39
N ALA A 16 -12.72 -4.07 -9.25
CA ALA A 16 -13.05 -3.41 -7.99
C ALA A 16 -11.90 -2.50 -7.50
N LEU A 17 -10.65 -2.96 -7.64
CA LEU A 17 -9.47 -2.16 -7.29
C LEU A 17 -9.30 -0.96 -8.23
N ALA A 18 -9.56 -1.13 -9.52
CA ALA A 18 -9.52 -0.06 -10.51
C ALA A 18 -10.59 1.02 -10.24
N GLY A 19 -11.72 0.65 -9.62
CA GLY A 19 -12.80 1.55 -9.24
C GLY A 19 -12.55 2.40 -7.98
N LEU A 20 -11.43 2.24 -7.28
CA LEU A 20 -11.17 2.95 -6.03
C LEU A 20 -10.96 4.46 -6.25
N ALA A 21 -11.98 5.24 -5.88
CA ALA A 21 -12.07 6.69 -6.05
C ALA A 21 -11.25 7.52 -5.04
N MET A 22 -10.66 6.89 -4.03
CA MET A 22 -9.85 7.54 -2.99
C MET A 22 -8.34 7.26 -3.17
N PRO A 23 -7.44 7.99 -2.49
CA PRO A 23 -6.05 7.59 -2.34
C PRO A 23 -5.93 6.25 -1.61
N VAL A 24 -4.94 5.43 -1.98
CA VAL A 24 -4.68 4.12 -1.36
C VAL A 24 -3.21 4.01 -0.98
N LEU A 25 -2.91 3.45 0.20
CA LEU A 25 -1.55 3.11 0.62
C LEU A 25 -1.44 1.60 0.75
N ALA A 26 -0.74 0.96 -0.20
CA ALA A 26 -0.35 -0.43 -0.15
C ALA A 26 0.96 -0.53 0.63
N MET A 27 0.97 -1.24 1.76
CA MET A 27 2.13 -1.32 2.63
C MET A 27 2.45 -2.77 3.00
N THR A 28 3.73 -3.11 3.07
CA THR A 28 4.23 -4.43 3.51
C THR A 28 5.65 -4.28 4.06
N GLY A 29 6.09 -5.23 4.90
CA GLY A 29 7.45 -5.24 5.41
C GLY A 29 8.47 -5.67 4.35
N GLU A 30 9.69 -5.15 4.43
CA GLU A 30 10.82 -5.53 3.57
C GLU A 30 11.09 -7.05 3.57
N HIS A 31 11.03 -7.64 4.76
CA HIS A 31 11.26 -9.07 5.02
C HIS A 31 9.97 -9.90 5.02
N ASP A 32 8.83 -9.31 4.61
CA ASP A 32 7.60 -10.06 4.43
C ASP A 32 7.77 -11.10 3.29
N THR A 33 6.86 -12.07 3.24
CA THR A 33 6.86 -13.13 2.24
C THR A 33 6.80 -12.55 0.81
N PRO A 34 7.41 -13.23 -0.19
CA PRO A 34 7.30 -12.80 -1.58
C PRO A 34 5.85 -12.60 -2.04
N TRP A 35 4.95 -13.45 -1.56
CA TRP A 35 3.52 -13.37 -1.83
C TRP A 35 2.89 -12.05 -1.34
N ARG A 36 3.18 -11.64 -0.10
CA ARG A 36 2.64 -10.40 0.48
C ARG A 36 3.18 -9.17 -0.24
N LYS A 37 4.46 -9.19 -0.61
CA LYS A 37 5.08 -8.16 -1.45
C LYS A 37 4.40 -8.06 -2.81
N ALA A 38 4.11 -9.19 -3.46
CA ALA A 38 3.37 -9.22 -4.72
C ALA A 38 1.94 -8.67 -4.57
N CYS A 39 1.24 -8.98 -3.47
CA CYS A 39 -0.10 -8.44 -3.22
C CYS A 39 -0.09 -6.91 -3.08
N ALA A 40 0.84 -6.36 -2.30
CA ALA A 40 0.96 -4.90 -2.12
C ALA A 40 1.32 -4.22 -3.46
N ALA A 41 2.24 -4.80 -4.23
CA ALA A 41 2.60 -4.29 -5.56
C ALA A 41 1.42 -4.35 -6.54
N ALA A 42 0.63 -5.44 -6.55
CA ALA A 42 -0.54 -5.58 -7.40
C ALA A 42 -1.63 -4.55 -7.05
N LEU A 43 -1.87 -4.29 -5.75
CA LEU A 43 -2.78 -3.24 -5.30
C LEU A 43 -2.32 -1.86 -5.81
N ALA A 44 -1.03 -1.56 -5.62
CA ALA A 44 -0.43 -0.30 -6.04
C ALA A 44 -0.46 -0.08 -7.56
N ALA A 45 -0.31 -1.16 -8.34
CA ALA A 45 -0.37 -1.11 -9.79
C ALA A 45 -1.80 -1.02 -10.36
N THR A 46 -2.81 -1.44 -9.59
CA THR A 46 -4.20 -1.51 -10.08
C THR A 46 -5.02 -0.29 -9.69
N ALA A 47 -4.90 0.18 -8.45
CA ALA A 47 -5.71 1.29 -7.96
C ALA A 47 -5.14 2.65 -8.44
N PRO A 48 -5.95 3.53 -9.07
CA PRO A 48 -5.43 4.71 -9.79
C PRO A 48 -4.63 5.73 -8.96
N ARG A 49 -4.90 5.79 -7.66
CA ARG A 49 -4.24 6.72 -6.71
C ARG A 49 -3.49 5.97 -5.61
N ALA A 50 -3.08 4.74 -5.89
CA ALA A 50 -2.36 3.94 -4.92
C ALA A 50 -0.87 4.28 -4.87
N ARG A 51 -0.26 4.00 -3.73
CA ARG A 51 1.18 4.04 -3.53
C ARG A 51 1.63 2.78 -2.84
N LEU A 52 2.79 2.28 -3.26
CA LEU A 52 3.47 1.21 -2.56
C LEU A 52 4.44 1.81 -1.54
N ALA A 53 4.46 1.27 -0.33
CA ALA A 53 5.46 1.57 0.68
C ALA A 53 6.00 0.27 1.30
N LEU A 54 7.31 0.21 1.48
CA LEU A 54 7.98 -0.85 2.22
C LEU A 54 8.39 -0.32 3.60
N VAL A 55 8.16 -1.13 4.62
CA VAL A 55 8.63 -0.83 5.98
C VAL A 55 9.99 -1.53 6.15
N PRO A 56 11.09 -0.77 6.35
CA PRO A 56 12.42 -1.35 6.56
C PRO A 56 12.47 -2.18 7.84
N ASP A 57 13.30 -3.23 7.83
CA ASP A 57 13.53 -4.11 8.98
C ASP A 57 12.25 -4.76 9.54
N ALA A 58 11.23 -4.94 8.70
CA ALA A 58 9.92 -5.45 9.10
C ALA A 58 9.49 -6.67 8.27
N GLY A 59 8.83 -7.62 8.94
CA GLY A 59 8.14 -8.75 8.33
C GLY A 59 6.65 -8.48 8.17
N HIS A 60 5.84 -9.51 8.43
CA HIS A 60 4.39 -9.43 8.24
C HIS A 60 3.70 -8.45 9.19
N LEU A 61 4.16 -8.39 10.45
CA LEU A 61 3.62 -7.50 11.46
C LEU A 61 4.40 -6.17 11.46
N ALA A 62 4.43 -5.49 10.32
CA ALA A 62 5.26 -4.31 10.13
C ALA A 62 4.97 -3.16 11.11
N ASN A 63 3.74 -3.09 11.63
CA ASN A 63 3.35 -2.16 12.68
C ASN A 63 4.02 -2.45 14.03
N ALA A 64 4.38 -3.70 14.31
CA ALA A 64 5.08 -4.12 15.52
C ALA A 64 6.59 -4.14 15.32
N ASP A 65 7.07 -4.57 14.15
CA ASP A 65 8.50 -4.70 13.87
C ASP A 65 9.19 -3.33 13.77
N ASN A 66 8.56 -2.36 13.08
CA ASN A 66 9.09 -1.00 12.96
C ASN A 66 7.96 0.05 13.08
N PRO A 67 7.45 0.25 14.31
CA PRO A 67 6.33 1.16 14.56
C PRO A 67 6.65 2.61 14.18
N ALA A 68 7.92 3.02 14.26
CA ALA A 68 8.33 4.38 13.95
C ALA A 68 8.13 4.71 12.47
N VAL A 69 8.63 3.86 11.56
CA VAL A 69 8.46 4.05 10.12
C VAL A 69 7.01 3.79 9.70
N PHE A 70 6.39 2.72 10.18
CA PHE A 70 4.99 2.39 9.88
C PHE A 70 4.05 3.57 10.19
N ASN A 71 4.15 4.14 11.39
CA ASN A 71 3.31 5.27 11.80
C ASN A 71 3.63 6.55 11.02
N THR A 72 4.88 6.75 10.59
CA THR A 72 5.26 7.91 9.77
C THR A 72 4.64 7.82 8.39
N LEU A 73 4.69 6.66 7.74
CA LEU A 73 4.04 6.42 6.45
C LEU A 73 2.53 6.67 6.50
N ILE A 74 1.86 6.23 7.58
CA ILE A 74 0.43 6.50 7.79
C ILE A 74 0.18 8.00 7.97
N ARG A 75 0.93 8.67 8.84
CA ARG A 75 0.76 10.13 9.07
C ARG A 75 0.93 10.92 7.79
N ASP A 76 1.96 10.61 6.99
CA ASP A 76 2.21 11.28 5.73
C ASP A 76 1.14 11.00 4.67
N PHE A 77 0.55 9.80 4.70
CA PHE A 77 -0.56 9.47 3.83
C PHE A 77 -1.85 10.21 4.19
N LEU A 78 -2.12 10.38 5.49
CA LEU A 78 -3.31 11.08 5.99
C LEU A 78 -3.23 12.60 5.87
N ARG A 79 -2.04 13.17 5.64
CA ARG A 79 -1.91 14.62 5.41
C ARG A 79 -2.68 15.02 4.15
N PRO A 80 -3.54 16.06 4.22
CA PRO A 80 -4.25 16.57 3.06
C PRO A 80 -3.27 16.92 1.95
N ARG A 81 -3.45 16.34 0.77
CA ARG A 81 -2.83 16.89 -0.44
C ARG A 81 -3.74 18.02 -0.91
N SER A 82 -3.27 19.25 -0.82
CA SER A 82 -3.88 20.34 -1.57
C SER A 82 -3.97 19.91 -3.04
N PRO A 83 -5.13 20.07 -3.70
CA PRO A 83 -5.22 19.79 -5.13
C PRO A 83 -4.19 20.66 -5.84
N ALA A 84 -3.42 20.06 -6.77
CA ALA A 84 -2.55 20.82 -7.65
C ALA A 84 -3.43 21.84 -8.38
N THR A 85 -3.29 23.11 -8.04
CA THR A 85 -3.97 24.19 -8.73
C THR A 85 -3.36 24.29 -10.11
N THR A 86 -3.97 23.62 -11.09
CA THR A 86 -3.65 23.83 -12.51
C THR A 86 -4.12 25.23 -12.84
N ARG A 87 -3.25 26.24 -12.66
CA ARG A 87 -3.50 27.60 -13.13
C ARG A 87 -3.39 27.58 -14.65
N PRO A 88 -4.46 27.88 -15.42
CA PRO A 88 -4.31 28.06 -16.86
C PRO A 88 -3.36 29.23 -17.11
N ARG A 89 -2.40 29.05 -18.01
CA ARG A 89 -1.53 30.14 -18.49
C ARG A 89 -2.37 31.04 -19.41
N PRO A 90 -2.20 32.38 -19.34
CA PRO A 90 -2.87 33.31 -20.25
C PRO A 90 -2.45 33.09 -21.70
#